data_AF-A0A964BFQ7-F1
#
_entry.id   AF-A0A964BFQ7-F1
#
_cell.length_a   1.000
_cell.length_b   1.000
_cell.length_c   1.000
_cell.angle_alpha   90.00
_cell.angle_beta   90.00
_cell.angle_gamma   90.00
#
_symmetry.space_group_name_H-M   'P 1'
#
loop_
_entity.id
_entity.type
_entity.pdbx_description
1 polymer ?
#
loop_
_entity_poly.entity_id
_entity_poly.type
_entity_poly.pdbx_seq_one_letter_code
_entity_poly.pdbx_strand_id
1 'polypeptide(L)'
;DGFRLAEEDLKLRGGGDVLGTRQSGMPGFRLAQPAIHLDMLEMARDDARLIMETDPDLKGERGGALRALLYLFDRDHAVRLLASG
;
A
#
# COMPACT_ATOMS: atom_id res chain seq x y z
N ASP A 1 -6.31 -11.93 12.90
CA ASP A 1 -5.45 -10.85 13.40
C ASP A 1 -3.95 -11.08 13.25
N GLY A 2 -3.47 -11.44 12.05
CA GLY A 2 -2.03 -11.49 11.78
C GLY A 2 -1.37 -10.11 11.73
N PHE A 3 -2.16 -9.05 11.52
CA PHE A 3 -1.68 -7.67 11.41
C PHE A 3 -1.22 -7.12 12.77
N ARG A 4 -2.01 -7.31 13.84
CA ARG A 4 -1.65 -6.90 15.21
C ARG A 4 -0.38 -7.57 15.73
N LEU A 5 -0.18 -8.85 15.40
CA LEU A 5 1.06 -9.57 15.73
C LEU A 5 2.27 -9.00 14.98
N ALA A 6 2.07 -8.59 13.72
CA ALA A 6 3.12 -7.95 12.92
C ALA A 6 3.46 -6.54 13.43
N GLU A 7 2.51 -5.79 13.99
CA GLU A 7 2.75 -4.46 14.57
C GLU A 7 3.57 -4.51 15.86
N GLU A 8 3.24 -5.44 16.76
CA GLU A 8 3.99 -5.60 18.00
C GLU A 8 5.40 -6.17 17.74
N ASP A 9 5.55 -7.08 16.78
CA ASP A 9 6.89 -7.55 16.34
C ASP A 9 7.72 -6.42 15.71
N LEU A 10 7.10 -5.52 14.93
CA LEU A 10 7.76 -4.36 14.34
C LEU A 10 8.19 -3.32 15.39
N LYS A 11 7.38 -3.08 16.43
CA LYS A 11 7.73 -2.18 17.54
C LYS A 11 8.85 -2.76 18.41
N LEU A 12 8.79 -4.06 18.71
CA LEU A 12 9.80 -4.74 19.54
C LEU A 12 11.19 -4.79 18.89
N ARG A 13 11.28 -4.81 17.55
CA ARG A 13 12.56 -4.80 16.81
C ARG A 13 13.20 -3.41 16.66
N GLY A 14 12.51 -2.35 17.10
CA GLY A 14 13.07 -1.00 17.16
C GLY A 14 13.63 -0.48 15.84
N GLY A 15 12.80 -0.31 14.80
CA GLY A 15 13.00 0.57 13.62
C GLY A 15 14.28 0.46 12.76
N GLY A 16 15.32 -0.25 13.19
CA GLY A 16 16.65 -0.23 12.59
C GLY A 16 16.97 -1.45 11.73
N ASP A 17 16.14 -2.49 11.77
CA ASP A 17 16.45 -3.77 11.14
C ASP A 17 15.19 -4.48 10.61
N VAL A 18 14.33 -3.75 9.88
CA VAL A 18 13.09 -4.30 9.29
C VAL A 18 13.37 -5.43 8.28
N LEU A 19 14.60 -5.54 7.79
CA LEU A 19 15.05 -6.64 6.94
C LEU A 19 16.50 -6.94 7.30
N GLY A 20 16.74 -7.95 8.13
CA GLY A 20 18.05 -8.57 8.22
C GLY A 20 18.48 -8.92 6.80
N THR A 21 19.47 -8.19 6.30
CA THR A 21 19.79 -7.98 4.87
C THR A 21 18.73 -7.19 4.11
N ARG A 22 19.16 -6.09 3.46
CA ARG A 22 18.54 -5.67 2.21
C ARG A 22 18.55 -6.91 1.31
N GLN A 23 17.43 -7.64 1.21
CA GLN A 23 17.23 -8.49 0.05
C GLN A 23 17.29 -7.52 -1.12
N SER A 24 18.32 -7.65 -1.93
CA SER A 24 18.62 -6.80 -3.08
C SER A 24 17.50 -6.72 -4.13
N GLY A 25 16.37 -7.39 -3.90
CA GLY A 25 15.19 -7.43 -4.76
C GLY A 25 13.90 -6.83 -4.19
N MET A 26 13.79 -6.46 -2.90
CA MET A 26 12.57 -5.82 -2.37
C MET A 26 12.72 -4.30 -2.42
N PRO A 27 11.91 -3.57 -3.23
CA PRO A 27 11.95 -2.12 -3.20
C PRO A 27 11.51 -1.68 -1.81
N GLY A 28 12.40 -1.03 -1.05
CA GLY A 28 11.99 -0.34 0.17
C GLY A 28 10.83 0.62 -0.13
N PHE A 29 9.97 0.88 0.86
CA PHE A 29 8.96 1.92 0.74
C PHE A 29 9.65 3.25 0.44
N ARG A 30 9.48 3.78 -0.78
CA ARG A 30 10.13 5.04 -1.19
C ARG A 30 9.49 6.27 -0.57
N LEU A 31 8.21 6.16 -0.17
CA LEU A 31 7.37 7.28 0.26
C LEU A 31 6.98 7.23 1.74
N ALA A 32 7.12 6.08 2.40
CA ALA A 32 6.68 5.92 3.77
C ALA A 32 7.69 5.10 4.58
N GLN A 33 7.86 5.45 5.85
CA GLN A 33 8.59 4.62 6.80
C GLN A 33 7.55 3.91 7.67
N PRO A 34 7.40 2.58 7.57
CA PRO A 34 6.34 1.84 8.26
C PRO A 34 6.33 2.06 9.78
N ALA A 35 7.51 2.22 10.40
CA ALA A 35 7.62 2.49 11.83
C ALA A 35 7.07 3.86 12.25
N ILE A 36 6.94 4.81 11.32
CA ILE A 36 6.48 6.17 11.58
C ILE A 36 5.05 6.37 11.07
N HIS A 37 4.70 5.78 9.93
CA HIS A 37 3.46 6.08 9.20
C HIS A 37 2.45 4.91 9.23
N LEU A 38 2.49 4.08 10.26
CA LEU A 38 1.67 2.88 10.35
C LEU A 38 0.18 3.20 10.24
N ASP A 39 -0.28 4.22 10.97
CA ASP A 39 -1.64 4.76 10.93
C ASP A 39 -2.05 5.23 9.52
N MET A 40 -1.16 5.92 8.82
CA MET A 40 -1.41 6.36 7.44
C MET A 40 -1.50 5.18 6.47
N LEU A 41 -0.70 4.14 6.68
CA LEU A 41 -0.74 2.92 5.87
C LEU A 41 -2.05 2.14 6.12
N GLU A 42 -2.56 2.13 7.35
CA GLU A 42 -3.87 1.56 7.66
C GLU A 42 -4.99 2.32 6.95
N MET A 43 -5.01 3.65 7.06
CA MET A 43 -5.98 4.49 6.36
C MET A 43 -5.93 4.30 4.84
N ALA A 44 -4.73 4.25 4.25
CA ALA A 44 -4.56 4.03 2.82
C ALA A 44 -5.06 2.65 2.37
N ARG A 45 -4.89 1.60 3.20
CA ARG A 45 -5.41 0.26 2.93
C ARG A 45 -6.93 0.25 2.95
N ASP A 46 -7.55 0.86 3.95
CA ASP A 46 -9.01 0.86 4.09
C ASP A 46 -9.64 1.72 2.99
N ASP A 47 -8.99 2.81 2.59
CA ASP A 47 -9.39 3.61 1.44
C ASP A 47 -9.33 2.84 0.13
N ALA A 48 -8.26 2.07 -0.09
CA ALA A 48 -8.15 1.20 -1.26
C ALA A 48 -9.27 0.15 -1.29
N ARG A 49 -9.64 -0.45 -0.15
CA ARG A 49 -10.77 -1.39 -0.05
C ARG A 49 -12.09 -0.71 -0.39
N LEU A 50 -12.34 0.48 0.15
CA LEU A 50 -13.56 1.23 -0.14
C LEU A 50 -13.70 1.51 -1.64
N ILE A 51 -12.61 1.91 -2.30
CA ILE A 51 -12.62 2.15 -3.75
C ILE A 51 -12.90 0.86 -4.52
N MET A 52 -12.30 -0.26 -4.11
CA MET A 52 -12.58 -1.56 -4.72
C MET A 52 -14.05 -1.97 -4.63
N GLU A 53 -14.74 -1.57 -3.55
CA GLU A 53 -16.17 -1.87 -3.36
C GLU A 53 -17.09 -0.87 -4.07
N THR A 54 -16.70 0.40 -4.16
CA THR A 54 -17.59 1.50 -4.59
C THR A 54 -17.32 2.02 -6.00
N ASP A 55 -16.08 1.90 -6.50
CA ASP A 55 -15.66 2.30 -7.85
C ASP A 55 -14.56 1.37 -8.40
N PRO A 56 -14.85 0.05 -8.54
CA PRO A 56 -13.84 -0.94 -8.97
C PRO A 56 -13.24 -0.65 -10.35
N ASP A 57 -14.01 0.00 -11.23
CA ASP A 57 -13.56 0.37 -12.58
C ASP A 57 -12.78 1.69 -12.63
N LEU A 58 -12.72 2.43 -11.50
CA LEU A 58 -12.12 3.75 -11.36
C LEU A 58 -12.68 4.76 -12.38
N LYS A 59 -14.02 4.85 -12.47
CA LYS A 59 -14.75 5.70 -13.43
C LYS A 59 -15.22 7.03 -12.82
N GLY A 60 -15.32 7.12 -11.50
CA GLY A 60 -15.71 8.35 -10.82
C GLY A 60 -14.60 9.41 -10.87
N GLU A 61 -14.91 10.62 -10.40
CA GLU A 61 -13.93 11.72 -10.28
C GLU A 61 -12.69 11.28 -9.48
N ARG A 62 -12.92 10.61 -8.34
CA ARG A 62 -11.86 10.02 -7.51
C ARG A 62 -11.12 8.89 -8.21
N GLY A 63 -11.83 8.04 -8.96
CA GLY A 63 -11.23 6.98 -9.78
C GLY A 63 -10.28 7.54 -10.85
N GLY A 64 -10.64 8.65 -11.49
CA GLY A 64 -9.79 9.36 -12.43
C GLY A 64 -8.48 9.85 -11.80
N ALA A 65 -8.55 10.44 -10.60
CA ALA A 65 -7.37 10.85 -9.86
C ALA A 65 -6.46 9.66 -9.48
N LEU A 66 -7.06 8.54 -9.07
CA LEU A 66 -6.32 7.31 -8.76
C LEU A 66 -5.64 6.72 -10.00
N ARG A 67 -6.30 6.72 -11.16
CA ARG A 67 -5.68 6.31 -12.44
C ARG A 67 -4.47 7.15 -12.78
N ALA A 68 -4.52 8.47 -12.56
CA ALA A 68 -3.38 9.36 -12.79
C ALA A 68 -2.20 9.01 -11.87
N LEU A 69 -2.46 8.74 -10.59
CA LEU A 69 -1.43 8.29 -9.63
C LEU A 69 -0.85 6.93 -10.02
N LEU A 70 -1.69 5.95 -10.38
CA LEU A 70 -1.23 4.62 -10.81
C LEU A 70 -0.36 4.71 -12.06
N TYR A 71 -0.69 5.59 -13.01
CA TYR A 71 0.15 5.87 -14.16
C TYR A 71 1.50 6.49 -13.76
N LEU A 72 1.48 7.53 -12.92
CA LEU A 72 2.70 8.24 -12.50
C LEU A 72 3.69 7.35 -11.73
N PHE A 73 3.18 6.37 -10.98
CA PHE A 73 3.99 5.44 -10.20
C PHE A 73 4.33 4.13 -10.93
N ASP A 74 4.10 4.05 -12.24
CA ASP A 74 4.31 2.84 -13.07
C ASP A 74 3.57 1.61 -12.51
N ARG A 75 2.35 1.82 -12.01
CA ARG A 75 1.43 0.79 -11.46
C ARG A 75 0.18 0.61 -12.32
N ASP A 76 0.23 1.01 -13.58
CA ASP A 76 -0.83 0.85 -14.57
C ASP A 76 -1.27 -0.62 -14.76
N HIS A 77 -0.35 -1.57 -14.59
CA HIS A 77 -0.67 -3.00 -14.56
C HIS A 77 -1.68 -3.39 -13.48
N ALA A 78 -1.74 -2.66 -12.35
CA ALA A 78 -2.72 -2.91 -11.30
C ALA A 78 -4.16 -2.64 -11.80
N VAL A 79 -4.36 -1.62 -12.65
CA VAL A 79 -5.68 -1.27 -13.21
C VAL A 79 -6.26 -2.42 -14.03
N ARG A 80 -5.41 -3.16 -14.77
CA ARG A 80 -5.86 -4.30 -15.59
C ARG A 80 -6.32 -5.47 -14.73
N LEU A 81 -5.71 -5.67 -13.56
CA LEU A 81 -6.11 -6.71 -12.61
C LEU A 81 -7.46 -6.39 -11.97
N LEU A 82 -7.72 -5.12 -11.67
CA LEU A 82 -9.01 -4.68 -11.10
C LEU A 82 -10.18 -4.92 -12.07
N ALA A 83 -9.96 -4.70 -13.37
CA ALA A 83 -10.98 -4.89 -14.40
C ALA A 83 -11.26 -6.36 -14.76
N SER A 84 -10.46 -7.30 -14.26
CA SER A 84 -10.57 -8.74 -14.55
C SER A 84 -11.18 -9.58 -13.43
N GLY A 85 -11.59 -8.93 -12.33
CA GLY A 85 -12.21 -9.54 -11.15
C GLY A 85 -13.71 -9.37 -11.12
#